data_AF-A0A392RDH0-F1
#
_entry.id   AF-A0A392RDH0-F1
#
_cell.length_a   1.000
_cell.length_b   1.000
_cell.length_c   1.000
_cell.angle_alpha   90.00
_cell.angle_beta   90.00
_cell.angle_gamma   90.00
#
_symmetry.space_group_name_H-M   'P 1'
#
loop_
_entity.id
_entity.type
_entity.pdbx_description
1 polymer ?
#
loop_
_entity_poly.entity_id
_entity_poly.type
_entity_poly.pdbx_seq_one_letter_code
_entity_poly.pdbx_strand_id
1 'polypeptide(L)'
;MKRHDDDPECFRIEVVDEVIEDVFKVETPSPPLERVLVNSIDNLEEEWEREIDICLKNLNACRVDENPKCEDIFKVKAKEDKKVESIVPELKQLPSHLKYVFLGEDASYPAIISSSLTRVEEDKLLR
;
A
#
# COMPACT_ATOMS: atom_id res chain seq x y z
N MET A 1 25.84 -15.22 -91.42
CA MET A 1 26.30 -14.07 -90.60
C MET A 1 25.05 -13.27 -90.26
N LYS A 2 24.74 -12.82 -89.04
CA LYS A 2 25.26 -12.91 -87.68
C LYS A 2 24.02 -12.62 -86.77
N ARG A 3 24.00 -13.12 -85.54
CA ARG A 3 22.78 -13.35 -84.71
C ARG A 3 22.11 -12.08 -84.14
N HIS A 4 20.77 -12.11 -84.19
CA HIS A 4 19.70 -11.78 -83.22
C HIS A 4 19.91 -10.90 -81.97
N ASP A 5 18.85 -10.09 -81.78
CA ASP A 5 18.15 -9.63 -80.56
C ASP A 5 18.91 -8.75 -79.56
N ASP A 6 18.63 -7.44 -79.64
CA ASP A 6 18.87 -6.47 -78.58
C ASP A 6 17.79 -6.63 -77.50
N ASP A 7 18.01 -7.53 -76.54
CA ASP A 7 17.25 -7.57 -75.28
C ASP A 7 17.85 -6.52 -74.30
N PRO A 8 17.03 -5.69 -73.64
CA PRO A 8 17.53 -4.78 -72.62
C PRO A 8 18.01 -5.59 -71.42
N GLU A 9 19.29 -5.46 -71.06
CA GLU A 9 19.85 -6.03 -69.83
C GLU A 9 19.04 -5.55 -68.61
N CYS A 10 18.16 -6.42 -68.12
CA CYS A 10 17.40 -6.19 -66.90
C CYS A 10 18.32 -6.45 -65.70
N PHE A 11 18.80 -5.39 -65.06
CA PHE A 11 19.53 -5.49 -63.80
C PHE A 11 18.54 -5.80 -62.67
N ARG A 12 18.46 -7.06 -62.26
CA ARG A 12 17.79 -7.43 -61.00
C ARG A 12 18.64 -6.97 -59.83
N ILE A 13 18.15 -5.95 -59.12
CA ILE A 13 18.66 -5.56 -57.80
C ILE A 13 17.86 -6.38 -56.78
N GLU A 14 18.52 -7.33 -56.09
CA GLU A 14 17.95 -7.98 -54.91
C GLU A 14 18.32 -7.17 -53.67
N VAL A 15 17.32 -6.53 -53.05
CA VAL A 15 17.47 -5.89 -51.74
C VAL A 15 17.28 -6.97 -50.69
N VAL A 16 18.33 -7.27 -49.94
CA VAL A 16 18.28 -8.17 -48.77
C VAL A 16 18.74 -7.38 -47.55
N ASP A 17 17.92 -6.44 -47.08
CA ASP A 17 18.21 -5.66 -45.87
C ASP A 17 17.32 -6.08 -44.68
N GLU A 18 16.13 -6.62 -44.92
CA GLU A 18 15.14 -6.82 -43.85
C GLU A 18 15.48 -8.00 -42.92
N VAL A 19 16.13 -9.05 -43.42
CA VAL A 19 16.52 -10.22 -42.61
C VAL A 19 17.81 -9.96 -41.83
N ILE A 20 18.62 -8.99 -42.27
CA ILE A 20 19.90 -8.66 -41.63
C ILE A 20 19.65 -7.95 -40.30
N GLU A 21 18.74 -6.96 -40.26
CA GLU A 21 18.44 -6.22 -39.04
C GLU A 21 17.98 -7.12 -37.87
N ASP A 22 17.21 -8.16 -38.16
CA ASP A 22 16.67 -9.04 -37.13
C ASP A 22 17.70 -10.03 -36.57
N VAL A 23 18.70 -10.42 -37.36
CA VAL A 23 19.82 -11.25 -36.89
C VAL A 23 20.78 -10.43 -36.03
N PHE A 24 21.03 -9.17 -36.37
CA PHE A 24 21.93 -8.30 -35.61
C PHE A 24 21.36 -7.86 -34.25
N LYS A 25 20.04 -7.74 -34.09
CA LYS A 25 19.41 -7.45 -32.78
C LYS A 25 19.65 -8.53 -31.73
N VAL A 26 19.85 -9.78 -32.17
CA VAL A 26 20.02 -10.93 -31.27
C VAL A 26 21.50 -11.17 -30.91
N GLU A 27 22.43 -10.73 -31.76
CA GLU A 27 23.87 -11.06 -31.63
C GLU A 27 24.78 -9.91 -31.17
N THR A 28 24.32 -8.68 -30.97
CA THR A 28 25.20 -7.63 -30.42
C THR A 28 25.37 -7.79 -28.92
N PRO A 29 26.55 -8.18 -28.39
CA PRO A 29 26.80 -8.08 -26.95
C PRO A 29 26.66 -6.61 -26.54
N SER A 30 25.89 -6.35 -25.49
CA SER A 30 25.68 -4.99 -25.01
C SER A 30 27.04 -4.30 -24.77
N PRO A 31 27.19 -3.02 -25.16
CA PRO A 31 28.39 -2.24 -24.89
C PRO A 31 28.81 -2.37 -23.43
N PRO A 32 30.11 -2.33 -23.11
CA PRO A 32 30.58 -2.48 -21.73
C PRO A 32 29.89 -1.55 -20.73
N LEU A 33 29.56 -0.33 -21.16
CA LEU A 33 28.83 0.64 -20.36
C LEU A 33 27.37 0.24 -20.14
N GLU A 34 26.66 -0.19 -21.18
CA GLU A 34 25.27 -0.64 -21.08
C GLU A 34 25.15 -1.85 -20.16
N ARG A 35 26.04 -2.83 -20.29
CA ARG A 35 26.09 -3.99 -19.39
C ARG A 35 26.34 -3.60 -17.94
N VAL A 36 27.25 -2.65 -17.69
CA VAL A 36 27.52 -2.16 -16.32
C VAL A 36 26.30 -1.44 -15.74
N LEU A 37 25.61 -0.63 -16.55
CA LEU A 37 24.40 0.07 -16.14
C LEU A 37 23.25 -0.90 -15.85
N VAL A 38 23.01 -1.86 -16.74
CA VAL A 38 21.96 -2.89 -16.58
C VAL A 38 22.22 -3.74 -15.35
N ASN A 39 23.43 -4.27 -15.18
CA ASN A 39 23.77 -5.04 -13.98
C ASN A 39 23.62 -4.21 -12.69
N SER A 40 23.92 -2.91 -12.74
CA SER A 40 23.73 -2.03 -11.57
C SER A 40 22.26 -1.86 -11.21
N ILE A 41 21.35 -1.89 -12.20
CA ILE A 41 19.91 -1.82 -12.00
C ILE A 41 19.40 -3.14 -11.42
N ASP A 42 19.81 -4.28 -11.98
CA ASP A 42 19.40 -5.61 -11.48
C ASP A 42 19.81 -5.81 -10.01
N ASN A 43 21.06 -5.44 -9.67
CA ASN A 43 21.56 -5.49 -8.30
C ASN A 43 20.77 -4.61 -7.34
N LEU A 44 20.28 -3.45 -7.82
CA LEU A 44 19.49 -2.53 -7.04
C LEU A 44 18.09 -3.11 -6.81
N GLU A 45 17.44 -3.63 -7.84
CA GLU A 45 16.12 -4.29 -7.73
C GLU A 45 16.13 -5.42 -6.69
N GLU A 46 17.17 -6.26 -6.68
CA GLU A 46 17.34 -7.30 -5.65
C GLU A 46 17.46 -6.76 -4.22
N GLU A 47 18.04 -5.57 -4.05
CA GLU A 47 18.11 -4.90 -2.75
C GLU A 47 16.73 -4.36 -2.32
N TRP A 48 16.00 -3.73 -3.24
CA TRP A 48 14.63 -3.26 -2.97
C TRP A 48 13.68 -4.41 -2.64
N GLU A 49 13.75 -5.51 -3.37
CA GLU A 49 12.94 -6.71 -3.11
C GLU A 49 13.17 -7.21 -1.69
N ARG A 50 14.44 -7.28 -1.25
CA ARG A 50 14.80 -7.68 0.12
C ARG A 50 14.25 -6.73 1.18
N GLU A 51 14.31 -5.42 0.93
CA GLU A 51 13.81 -4.41 1.86
C GLU A 51 12.27 -4.47 2.00
N ILE A 52 11.56 -4.66 0.89
CA ILE A 52 10.11 -4.89 0.87
C ILE A 52 9.76 -6.13 1.71
N ASP A 53 10.52 -7.20 1.55
CA ASP A 53 10.32 -8.46 2.26
C ASP A 53 10.51 -8.32 3.78
N ILE A 54 11.49 -7.52 4.20
CA ILE A 54 11.73 -7.17 5.61
C ILE A 54 10.56 -6.35 6.17
N CYS A 55 10.12 -5.33 5.43
CA CYS A 55 8.98 -4.50 5.82
C CYS A 55 7.71 -5.34 6.03
N LEU A 56 7.40 -6.24 5.09
CA LEU A 56 6.25 -7.13 5.18
C LEU A 56 6.33 -8.08 6.38
N LYS A 57 7.52 -8.65 6.65
CA LYS A 57 7.74 -9.51 7.84
C LYS A 57 7.51 -8.74 9.13
N ASN A 58 8.02 -7.52 9.23
CA ASN A 58 7.84 -6.67 10.41
C ASN A 58 6.37 -6.29 10.62
N LEU A 59 5.67 -5.90 9.55
CA LEU A 59 4.24 -5.61 9.60
C LEU A 59 3.41 -6.82 10.05
N ASN A 60 3.72 -8.01 9.54
CA ASN A 60 3.06 -9.24 9.92
C ASN A 60 3.37 -9.65 11.37
N ALA A 61 4.61 -9.45 11.84
CA ALA A 61 4.99 -9.73 13.22
C ALA A 61 4.27 -8.81 14.24
N CYS A 62 3.89 -7.61 13.82
CA CYS A 62 3.13 -6.64 14.62
C CYS A 62 1.61 -6.71 14.39
N ARG A 63 1.08 -7.73 13.68
CA ARG A 63 -0.38 -7.92 13.59
C ARG A 63 -0.92 -8.38 14.94
N VAL A 64 -1.51 -7.44 15.68
CA VAL A 64 -2.05 -7.71 17.02
C VAL A 64 -3.45 -8.32 16.96
N ASP A 65 -4.22 -8.16 15.88
CA ASP A 65 -5.54 -8.79 15.75
C ASP A 65 -6.00 -8.84 14.28
N GLU A 66 -6.14 -10.03 13.70
CA GLU A 66 -6.82 -10.20 12.40
C GLU A 66 -8.35 -10.19 12.54
N ASN A 67 -8.85 -10.27 13.78
CA ASN A 67 -10.25 -10.20 14.10
C ASN A 67 -10.42 -9.48 15.45
N PRO A 68 -10.28 -8.13 15.50
CA PRO A 68 -10.53 -7.40 16.72
C PRO A 68 -11.94 -7.76 17.17
N LYS A 69 -12.05 -8.41 18.33
CA LYS A 69 -13.36 -8.63 18.97
C LYS A 69 -13.84 -7.27 19.46
N CYS A 70 -14.27 -6.44 18.53
CA CYS A 70 -15.16 -5.35 18.87
C CYS A 70 -16.45 -6.03 19.28
N GLU A 71 -16.71 -6.10 20.58
CA GLU A 71 -18.06 -6.39 21.04
C GLU A 71 -18.99 -5.36 20.38
N ASP A 72 -20.15 -5.80 19.88
CA ASP A 72 -21.19 -4.89 19.37
C ASP A 72 -21.75 -4.06 20.55
N ILE A 73 -21.05 -3.01 20.96
CA ILE A 73 -21.45 -2.12 22.07
C ILE A 73 -22.81 -1.45 21.77
N PHE A 74 -23.21 -1.36 20.50
CA PHE A 74 -24.42 -0.67 20.05
C PHE A 74 -25.71 -1.50 20.03
N LYS A 75 -25.75 -2.72 20.59
CA LYS A 75 -27.04 -3.34 20.94
C LYS A 75 -27.59 -2.74 22.25
N VAL A 76 -27.73 -1.42 22.29
CA VAL A 76 -28.64 -0.76 23.21
C VAL A 76 -30.04 -1.16 22.76
N LYS A 77 -30.55 -2.25 23.34
CA LYS A 77 -31.98 -2.53 23.29
C LYS A 77 -32.66 -1.32 23.91
N ALA A 78 -33.36 -0.55 23.09
CA ALA A 78 -34.40 0.35 23.56
C ALA A 78 -35.37 -0.48 24.40
N LYS A 79 -35.14 -0.51 25.71
CA LYS A 79 -36.08 -0.99 26.69
C LYS A 79 -36.40 0.23 27.54
N GLU A 80 -37.53 0.80 27.17
CA GLU A 80 -38.43 1.58 27.98
C GLU A 80 -38.17 1.45 29.49
N ASP A 81 -38.03 2.62 30.12
CA ASP A 81 -38.54 2.93 31.45
C ASP A 81 -38.35 1.83 32.50
N LYS A 82 -37.10 1.59 32.88
CA LYS A 82 -36.81 1.22 34.26
C LYS A 82 -35.93 2.27 34.87
N LYS A 83 -36.48 2.94 35.87
CA LYS A 83 -35.79 3.74 36.89
C LYS A 83 -34.68 2.87 37.50
N VAL A 84 -33.53 2.82 36.85
CA VAL A 84 -32.32 2.19 37.38
C VAL A 84 -31.71 3.24 38.29
N GLU A 85 -31.83 3.00 39.59
CA GLU A 85 -31.06 3.68 40.62
C GLU A 85 -29.64 3.88 40.13
N SER A 86 -29.11 5.10 40.28
CA SER A 86 -27.80 5.51 39.77
C SER A 86 -26.71 4.51 40.15
N ILE A 87 -26.44 3.55 39.27
CA ILE A 87 -25.24 2.73 39.35
C ILE A 87 -24.13 3.69 38.94
N VAL A 88 -23.61 4.44 39.92
CA VAL A 88 -22.40 5.24 39.72
C VAL A 88 -21.33 4.25 39.29
N PRO A 89 -20.82 4.33 38.05
CA PRO A 89 -19.82 3.40 37.58
C PRO A 89 -18.60 3.47 38.51
N GLU A 90 -18.12 2.35 39.04
CA GLU A 90 -16.88 2.33 39.81
C GLU A 90 -15.70 2.64 38.86
N LEU A 91 -15.33 3.90 38.77
CA LEU A 91 -14.24 4.36 37.92
C LEU A 91 -12.89 3.95 38.54
N LYS A 92 -12.06 3.32 37.71
CA LYS A 92 -10.70 2.98 38.09
C LYS A 92 -9.82 4.22 38.02
N GLN A 93 -8.70 4.20 38.73
CA GLN A 93 -7.69 5.24 38.59
C GLN A 93 -7.10 5.19 37.18
N LEU A 94 -7.09 6.34 36.51
CA LEU A 94 -6.47 6.49 35.20
C LEU A 94 -5.03 7.00 35.33
N PRO A 95 -4.15 6.61 34.40
CA PRO A 95 -2.87 7.29 34.20
C PRO A 95 -3.06 8.78 33.92
N SER A 96 -2.06 9.61 34.25
CA SER A 96 -2.13 11.07 34.12
C SER A 96 -2.40 11.59 32.71
N HIS A 97 -2.11 10.79 31.68
CA HIS A 97 -2.35 11.17 30.29
C HIS A 97 -3.79 10.90 29.82
N LEU A 98 -4.65 10.26 30.64
CA LEU A 98 -6.04 9.95 30.32
C LEU A 98 -6.99 10.62 31.30
N LYS A 99 -8.20 10.93 30.83
CA LYS A 99 -9.29 11.46 31.68
C LYS A 99 -10.64 10.89 31.28
N TYR A 100 -11.57 10.91 32.23
CA TYR A 100 -12.96 10.55 31.98
C TYR A 100 -13.77 11.73 31.45
N VAL A 101 -14.66 11.46 30.50
CA VAL A 101 -15.73 12.35 30.04
C VAL A 101 -17.03 11.56 30.00
N PHE A 102 -18.16 12.19 30.27
CA PHE A 102 -19.46 11.53 30.30
C PHE A 102 -20.28 11.93 29.08
N LEU A 103 -20.84 10.94 28.39
CA LEU A 103 -21.61 11.15 27.15
C LEU A 103 -23.11 11.40 27.43
N GLY A 104 -23.60 11.05 28.62
CA GLY A 104 -24.97 11.32 29.05
C GLY A 104 -25.06 12.51 30.01
N GLU A 105 -26.22 13.18 30.00
CA GLU A 105 -26.52 14.35 30.86
C GLU A 105 -26.46 14.01 32.37
N ASP A 106 -26.79 12.77 32.73
CA ASP A 106 -26.84 12.29 34.12
C ASP A 106 -25.51 11.66 34.61
N ALA A 107 -24.37 12.08 34.04
CA ALA A 107 -23.08 11.40 34.24
C ALA A 107 -23.14 9.88 33.94
N SER A 108 -24.04 9.50 33.03
CA SER A 108 -24.13 8.16 32.49
C SER A 108 -23.13 7.98 31.34
N TYR A 109 -22.69 6.75 31.11
CA TYR A 109 -21.76 6.38 30.03
C TYR A 109 -20.39 7.10 30.09
N PRO A 110 -19.50 6.70 31.02
CA PRO A 110 -18.13 7.22 31.06
C PRO A 110 -17.33 6.75 29.84
N ALA A 111 -16.70 7.69 29.14
CA ALA A 111 -15.72 7.48 28.09
C ALA A 111 -14.33 7.95 28.57
N ILE A 112 -13.28 7.34 28.05
CA ILE A 112 -11.89 7.71 28.36
C ILE A 112 -11.30 8.42 27.15
N ILE A 113 -10.78 9.62 27.35
CA ILE A 113 -10.11 10.41 26.31
C ILE A 113 -8.72 10.86 26.77
N SER A 114 -7.90 11.32 25.84
CA SER A 114 -6.61 11.93 26.17
C SER A 114 -6.79 13.22 26.95
N SER A 115 -6.05 13.35 28.05
CA SER A 115 -5.98 14.58 28.86
C SER A 115 -5.24 15.72 28.15
N SER A 116 -4.50 15.42 27.09
CA SER A 116 -3.72 16.41 26.32
C SER A 116 -4.56 17.14 25.27
N LEU A 117 -5.81 16.73 25.07
CA LEU A 117 -6.71 17.40 24.13
C LEU A 117 -7.04 18.81 24.63
N THR A 118 -7.11 19.75 23.69
CA THR A 118 -7.66 21.08 23.94
C THR A 118 -9.19 21.00 24.00
N ARG A 119 -9.84 21.97 24.65
CA ARG A 119 -11.32 22.03 24.72
C ARG A 119 -11.98 21.95 23.33
N VAL A 120 -11.37 22.56 22.32
CA VAL A 120 -11.89 22.53 20.95
C VAL A 120 -11.80 21.14 20.33
N GLU A 121 -10.73 20.39 20.61
CA GLU A 121 -10.57 19.02 20.13
C GLU A 121 -11.49 18.05 20.88
N GLU A 122 -11.69 18.27 22.17
CA GLU A 122 -12.66 17.52 22.97
C GLU A 122 -14.08 17.72 22.44
N ASP A 123 -14.49 18.97 22.22
CA ASP A 123 -15.82 19.26 21.68
C ASP A 123 -16.01 18.64 20.29
N LYS A 124 -14.98 18.64 19.44
CA LYS A 124 -15.01 17.98 18.12
C LYS A 124 -15.05 16.46 18.21
N LEU A 125 -14.49 15.87 19.25
CA LEU A 125 -14.47 14.42 19.44
C LEU A 125 -15.84 13.90 19.94
N LEU A 126 -16.55 14.73 20.69
CA LEU A 126 -17.81 14.37 21.35
C LEU A 126 -19.06 14.77 20.55
N ARG A 127 -18.91 15.50 19.43
CA ARG A 127 -20.02 16.12 18.69
C ARG A 127 -19.95 15.91 17.19
#